data_AF-A0A1Q6Q1K2-F1
#
_entry.id   AF-A0A1Q6Q1K2-F1
#
_cell.length_a   1.000
_cell.length_b   1.000
_cell.length_c   1.000
_cell.angle_alpha   90.00
_cell.angle_beta   90.00
_cell.angle_gamma   90.00
#
_symmetry.space_group_name_H-M   'P 1'
#
loop_
_entity.id
_entity.type
_entity.pdbx_description
1 polymer ?
#
loop_
_entity_poly.entity_id
_entity_poly.type
_entity_poly.pdbx_seq_one_letter_code
_entity_poly.pdbx_strand_id
1 'polypeptide(L)'
;MKRSFLLCLSAVFLISGPVSAQIKDSLGNECLIPAAESSFSQYVYRRTSTKGYRMTFVAVPLILGGAVVSLYDTDFRRLRNGYVRSFHHDYDDYLQYAPAALLVGMKVCGVESRSSWGRMLVSDAFSAGLMAAAVNSLKYSFRVMRPDGSTRNSFPSGHTATAFMTATMLHKEYGHRSPWYSIGGYTLATLTGVTRQLNNRHWMSDVVVGAGIGILATEFGYFLADLIFKEKGLKVRETYVVFDRYRHPSFVGFSVGLTVIPGSYTPYAGMHTDFKVGPTVGVQGAWFASPYVGVGGRFAVTNLEMNVNGVPQNDEFECCSVTAGPYFSYPLSTRWRIGSKLLCGYEHYKPYTTSGYRIEGRGGFTVGTGFSSTYLVNRNLSVRFTADYDVAPPLVSSSCVAMHKLTLGMAVSAMF
;
A
#
# COMPACT_ATOMS: atom_id res chain seq x y z
N MET A 1 6.17 -24.33 35.01
CA MET A 1 5.60 -23.83 33.73
C MET A 1 6.37 -22.61 33.20
N LYS A 2 7.65 -22.72 32.81
CA LYS A 2 8.43 -21.59 32.23
C LYS A 2 9.52 -22.00 31.21
N ARG A 3 9.49 -23.21 30.65
CA ARG A 3 10.47 -23.65 29.63
C ARG A 3 9.88 -24.22 28.34
N SER A 4 8.56 -24.38 28.26
CA SER A 4 7.88 -25.03 27.12
C SER A 4 7.43 -24.07 26.02
N PHE A 5 7.67 -22.76 26.14
CA PHE A 5 7.23 -21.76 25.15
C PHE A 5 8.35 -21.31 24.19
N LEU A 6 9.63 -21.55 24.55
CA LEU A 6 10.77 -21.21 23.68
C LEU A 6 11.19 -22.32 22.70
N LEU A 7 10.70 -23.55 22.87
CA LEU A 7 11.03 -24.70 22.02
C LEU A 7 10.18 -24.80 20.74
N CYS A 8 9.13 -23.99 20.59
CA CYS A 8 8.32 -23.94 19.36
C CYS A 8 8.89 -23.00 18.29
N LEU A 9 9.91 -22.18 18.58
CA LEU A 9 10.51 -21.28 17.59
C LEU A 9 11.76 -21.83 16.87
N SER A 10 12.27 -22.99 17.29
CA SER A 10 13.47 -23.61 16.69
C SER A 10 13.20 -24.86 15.85
N ALA A 11 11.93 -25.22 15.61
CA ALA A 11 11.55 -26.45 14.91
C ALA A 11 10.94 -26.23 13.50
N VAL A 12 11.43 -25.23 12.75
CA VAL A 12 11.04 -25.01 11.32
C VAL A 12 12.20 -25.21 10.34
N PHE A 13 13.43 -25.37 10.81
CA PHE A 13 14.55 -25.75 9.94
C PHE A 13 14.75 -27.25 10.01
N LEU A 14 14.07 -27.98 9.12
CA LEU A 14 14.47 -29.25 8.48
C LEU A 14 13.24 -29.82 7.77
N ILE A 15 12.87 -29.22 6.63
CA ILE A 15 12.04 -29.90 5.64
C ILE A 15 12.88 -29.95 4.37
N SER A 16 13.23 -31.18 4.01
CA SER A 16 13.85 -31.59 2.75
C SER A 16 13.31 -30.81 1.56
N GLY A 17 14.20 -30.17 0.80
CA GLY A 17 13.83 -29.42 -0.39
C GLY A 17 13.11 -30.31 -1.42
N PRO A 18 12.10 -29.79 -2.13
CA PRO A 18 11.52 -30.52 -3.25
C PRO A 18 12.56 -30.58 -4.39
N VAL A 19 12.83 -31.79 -4.88
CA VAL A 19 13.58 -32.01 -6.12
C VAL A 19 12.71 -31.52 -7.28
N SER A 20 13.14 -30.48 -7.99
CA SER A 20 12.52 -30.07 -9.26
C SER A 20 13.10 -30.90 -10.41
N ALA A 21 12.23 -31.50 -11.21
CA ALA A 21 12.62 -32.06 -12.50
C ALA A 21 12.61 -30.95 -13.57
N GLN A 22 13.71 -30.83 -14.33
CA GLN A 22 13.82 -29.93 -15.47
C GLN A 22 13.38 -30.67 -16.75
N ILE A 23 12.47 -30.07 -17.52
CA ILE A 23 12.22 -30.48 -18.91
C ILE A 23 12.50 -29.26 -19.79
N LYS A 24 13.37 -29.44 -20.79
CA LYS A 24 13.61 -28.43 -21.84
C LYS A 24 12.51 -28.54 -22.90
N ASP A 25 11.84 -27.43 -23.18
CA ASP A 25 10.95 -27.34 -24.33
C ASP A 25 11.76 -27.25 -25.64
N SER A 26 11.11 -27.52 -26.76
CA SER A 26 11.55 -27.43 -28.15
C SER A 26 12.20 -26.08 -28.56
N LEU A 27 12.04 -25.04 -27.74
CA LEU A 27 12.69 -23.73 -27.89
C LEU A 27 13.89 -23.49 -26.94
N GLY A 28 14.32 -24.52 -26.19
CA GLY A 28 15.47 -24.45 -25.27
C GLY A 28 15.19 -23.79 -23.92
N ASN A 29 13.95 -23.36 -23.66
CA ASN A 29 13.56 -22.78 -22.37
C ASN A 29 13.39 -23.88 -21.31
N GLU A 30 14.03 -23.70 -20.16
CA GLU A 30 13.88 -24.59 -19.01
C GLU A 30 12.55 -24.34 -18.31
N CYS A 31 11.67 -25.34 -18.29
CA CYS A 31 10.42 -25.29 -17.55
C CYS A 31 10.58 -26.10 -16.26
N LEU A 32 10.50 -25.43 -15.10
CA LEU A 32 10.43 -26.08 -13.79
C LEU A 32 8.99 -26.52 -13.54
N ILE A 33 8.73 -27.83 -13.63
CA ILE A 33 7.44 -28.39 -13.22
C ILE A 33 7.43 -28.48 -11.68
N PRO A 34 6.48 -27.86 -10.97
CA PRO A 34 6.41 -27.97 -9.52
C PRO A 34 6.14 -29.42 -9.09
N ALA A 35 6.96 -29.95 -8.19
CA ALA A 35 6.63 -31.14 -7.42
C ALA A 35 5.30 -30.91 -6.67
N ALA A 36 4.48 -31.97 -6.57
CA ALA A 36 3.11 -32.00 -6.03
C ALA A 36 2.74 -30.82 -5.11
N GLU A 37 1.87 -29.92 -5.59
CA GLU A 37 1.36 -28.81 -4.79
C GLU A 37 0.59 -29.31 -3.57
N SER A 38 0.81 -28.69 -2.41
CA SER A 38 0.04 -29.02 -1.21
C SER A 38 -1.46 -28.70 -1.40
N SER A 39 -2.34 -29.53 -0.81
CA SER A 39 -3.80 -29.37 -0.86
C SER A 39 -4.24 -27.94 -0.46
N PHE A 40 -3.55 -27.34 0.51
CA PHE A 40 -3.79 -25.98 0.94
C PHE A 40 -3.46 -24.93 -0.14
N SER A 41 -2.32 -25.04 -0.82
CA SER A 41 -1.95 -24.11 -1.90
C SER A 41 -2.94 -24.17 -3.07
N GLN A 42 -3.41 -25.37 -3.43
CA GLN A 42 -4.44 -25.56 -4.46
C GLN A 42 -5.79 -24.98 -4.04
N TYR A 43 -6.21 -25.17 -2.78
CA TYR A 43 -7.43 -24.58 -2.24
C TYR A 43 -7.41 -23.05 -2.32
N VAL A 44 -6.32 -22.43 -1.84
CA VAL A 44 -6.13 -20.98 -1.88
C VAL A 44 -6.11 -20.48 -3.32
N TYR A 45 -5.43 -21.18 -4.23
CA TYR A 45 -5.39 -20.83 -5.64
C TYR A 45 -6.78 -20.84 -6.28
N ARG A 46 -7.59 -21.87 -6.03
CA ARG A 46 -8.93 -21.99 -6.60
C ARG A 46 -9.87 -20.87 -6.13
N ARG A 47 -9.82 -20.50 -4.85
CA ARG A 47 -10.60 -19.38 -4.30
C ARG A 47 -10.15 -18.03 -4.86
N THR A 48 -8.84 -17.80 -4.89
CA THR A 48 -8.25 -16.51 -5.29
C THR A 48 -8.26 -16.27 -6.81
N SER A 49 -8.44 -17.32 -7.61
CA SER A 49 -8.52 -17.22 -9.07
C SER A 49 -9.92 -16.88 -9.60
N THR A 50 -10.95 -16.88 -8.75
CA THR A 50 -12.32 -16.50 -9.17
C THR A 50 -12.37 -15.04 -9.63
N LYS A 51 -13.14 -14.76 -10.69
CA LYS A 51 -13.26 -13.39 -11.25
C LYS A 51 -13.73 -12.38 -10.20
N GLY A 52 -14.75 -12.73 -9.41
CA GLY A 52 -15.26 -11.86 -8.35
C GLY A 52 -14.22 -11.51 -7.28
N TYR A 53 -13.42 -12.49 -6.84
CA TYR A 53 -12.34 -12.23 -5.89
C TYR A 53 -11.27 -11.31 -6.48
N ARG A 54 -10.88 -11.53 -7.74
CA ARG A 54 -9.89 -10.67 -8.42
C ARG A 54 -10.34 -9.21 -8.51
N MET A 55 -11.63 -8.96 -8.71
CA MET A 55 -12.20 -7.62 -8.79
C MET A 55 -12.24 -6.92 -7.42
N THR A 56 -12.58 -7.66 -6.37
CA THR A 56 -12.81 -7.07 -5.04
C THR A 56 -11.56 -7.03 -4.17
N PHE A 57 -10.57 -7.87 -4.43
CA PHE A 57 -9.44 -8.05 -3.51
C PHE A 57 -8.61 -6.78 -3.29
N VAL A 58 -8.45 -5.92 -4.30
CA VAL A 58 -7.72 -4.66 -4.12
C VAL A 58 -8.64 -3.57 -3.58
N ALA A 59 -9.82 -3.44 -4.19
CA ALA A 59 -10.74 -2.37 -3.88
C ALA A 59 -11.34 -2.46 -2.47
N VAL A 60 -11.77 -3.65 -2.03
CA VAL A 60 -12.46 -3.81 -0.73
C VAL A 60 -11.53 -3.49 0.43
N PRO A 61 -10.28 -4.01 0.51
CA PRO A 61 -9.37 -3.61 1.57
C PRO A 61 -8.98 -2.14 1.54
N LEU A 62 -8.88 -1.52 0.35
CA LEU A 62 -8.67 -0.06 0.27
C LEU A 62 -9.87 0.69 0.84
N ILE A 63 -11.11 0.30 0.50
CA ILE A 63 -12.31 0.95 1.03
C ILE A 63 -12.42 0.74 2.56
N LEU A 64 -12.21 -0.48 3.05
CA LEU A 64 -12.25 -0.78 4.48
C LEU A 64 -11.10 -0.08 5.23
N GLY A 65 -9.89 -0.12 4.68
CA GLY A 65 -8.73 0.58 5.23
C GLY A 65 -8.94 2.08 5.26
N GLY A 66 -9.53 2.67 4.22
CA GLY A 66 -9.91 4.07 4.19
C GLY A 66 -10.98 4.41 5.24
N ALA A 67 -11.95 3.54 5.47
CA ALA A 67 -12.91 3.71 6.57
C ALA A 67 -12.23 3.70 7.95
N VAL A 68 -11.25 2.82 8.18
CA VAL A 68 -10.44 2.84 9.42
C VAL A 68 -9.61 4.13 9.51
N VAL A 69 -8.97 4.55 8.42
CA VAL A 69 -8.20 5.81 8.34
C VAL A 69 -9.09 7.02 8.64
N SER A 70 -10.39 6.97 8.32
CA SER A 70 -11.32 8.08 8.59
C SER A 70 -11.45 8.42 10.08
N LEU A 71 -11.19 7.45 10.96
CA LEU A 71 -11.17 7.66 12.41
C LEU A 71 -9.99 8.52 12.87
N TYR A 72 -8.95 8.68 12.03
CA TYR A 72 -7.68 9.35 12.34
C TYR A 72 -7.36 10.50 11.36
N ASP A 73 -8.36 10.97 10.61
CA ASP A 73 -8.17 11.96 9.54
C ASP A 73 -7.62 13.30 10.04
N THR A 74 -8.02 13.71 11.25
CA THR A 74 -7.48 14.91 11.91
C THR A 74 -5.98 14.80 12.14
N ASP A 75 -5.51 13.61 12.50
CA ASP A 75 -4.12 13.35 12.88
C ASP A 75 -3.25 13.31 11.62
N PHE A 76 -3.76 12.72 10.52
CA PHE A 76 -3.11 12.78 9.22
C PHE A 76 -2.96 14.21 8.69
N ARG A 77 -3.97 15.06 8.90
CA ARG A 77 -3.89 16.49 8.53
C ARG A 77 -2.81 17.22 9.33
N ARG A 78 -2.68 16.91 10.62
CA ARG A 78 -1.65 17.51 11.49
C ARG A 78 -0.24 17.02 11.13
N LEU A 79 -0.05 15.71 10.88
CA LEU A 79 1.20 15.16 10.33
C LEU A 79 1.63 15.92 9.09
N ARG A 80 0.71 16.14 8.14
CA ARG A 80 1.00 16.91 6.92
C ARG A 80 1.35 18.37 7.24
N ASN A 81 0.61 19.05 8.12
CA ASN A 81 0.88 20.45 8.47
C ASN A 81 2.21 20.65 9.22
N GLY A 82 2.68 19.65 9.97
CA GLY A 82 3.96 19.66 10.69
C GLY A 82 5.19 19.54 9.78
N TYR A 83 5.04 18.93 8.60
CA TYR A 83 6.13 18.80 7.61
C TYR A 83 5.99 19.72 6.39
N VAL A 84 4.75 20.00 5.94
CA VAL A 84 4.50 20.67 4.65
C VAL A 84 3.35 21.68 4.78
N ARG A 85 3.58 22.78 5.50
CA ARG A 85 2.55 23.78 5.83
C ARG A 85 2.09 24.64 4.63
N SER A 86 2.97 24.94 3.69
CA SER A 86 2.74 25.90 2.59
C SER A 86 2.40 25.28 1.23
N PHE A 87 2.21 23.96 1.13
CA PHE A 87 1.95 23.29 -0.15
C PHE A 87 0.56 23.65 -0.69
N HIS A 88 0.54 24.42 -1.79
CA HIS A 88 -0.65 24.77 -2.57
C HIS A 88 -0.26 24.79 -4.06
N HIS A 89 -0.67 23.77 -4.79
CA HIS A 89 -0.47 23.68 -6.24
C HIS A 89 -1.70 23.10 -6.92
N ASP A 90 -2.07 23.63 -8.09
CA ASP A 90 -3.27 23.20 -8.84
C ASP A 90 -2.99 22.13 -9.91
N TYR A 91 -1.74 21.68 -10.06
CA TYR A 91 -1.34 20.72 -11.10
C TYR A 91 -2.10 19.39 -11.04
N ASP A 92 -2.61 19.03 -9.88
CA ASP A 92 -3.35 17.82 -9.61
C ASP A 92 -4.78 17.81 -10.17
N ASP A 93 -5.32 18.96 -10.60
CA ASP A 93 -6.56 19.02 -11.39
C ASP A 93 -6.38 18.47 -12.81
N TYR A 94 -5.16 18.59 -13.35
CA TYR A 94 -4.79 18.06 -14.67
C TYR A 94 -4.19 16.66 -14.58
N LEU A 95 -3.37 16.41 -13.55
CA LEU A 95 -2.64 15.14 -13.39
C LEU A 95 -3.58 13.93 -13.28
N GLN A 96 -4.79 14.11 -12.75
CA GLN A 96 -5.78 13.04 -12.65
C GLN A 96 -6.16 12.41 -14.00
N TYR A 97 -6.06 13.18 -15.10
CA TYR A 97 -6.39 12.72 -16.46
C TYR A 97 -5.17 12.18 -17.20
N ALA A 98 -3.96 12.31 -16.65
CA ALA A 98 -2.74 11.85 -17.30
C ALA A 98 -2.78 10.35 -17.66
N PRO A 99 -3.28 9.43 -16.80
CA PRO A 99 -3.39 8.02 -17.19
C PRO A 99 -4.39 7.80 -18.35
N ALA A 100 -5.47 8.59 -18.41
CA ALA A 100 -6.43 8.54 -19.53
C ALA A 100 -5.83 9.06 -20.83
N ALA A 101 -5.07 10.17 -20.76
CA ALA A 101 -4.36 10.72 -21.90
C ALA A 101 -3.34 9.71 -22.45
N LEU A 102 -2.63 8.99 -21.57
CA LEU A 102 -1.75 7.89 -21.97
C LEU A 102 -2.52 6.73 -22.62
N LEU A 103 -3.64 6.30 -22.01
CA LEU A 103 -4.48 5.22 -22.53
C LEU A 103 -4.95 5.49 -23.97
N VAL A 104 -5.56 6.67 -24.19
CA VAL A 104 -6.11 7.06 -25.49
C VAL A 104 -4.99 7.42 -26.46
N GLY A 105 -3.99 8.19 -26.02
CA GLY A 105 -2.87 8.62 -26.84
C GLY A 105 -2.10 7.44 -27.43
N MET A 106 -1.80 6.41 -26.64
CA MET A 106 -1.17 5.18 -27.16
C MET A 106 -2.01 4.49 -28.22
N LYS A 107 -3.34 4.49 -28.06
CA LYS A 107 -4.24 3.85 -29.02
C LYS A 107 -4.30 4.63 -30.33
N VAL A 108 -4.31 5.96 -30.26
CA VAL A 108 -4.22 6.85 -31.42
C VAL A 108 -2.90 6.67 -32.14
N CYS A 109 -1.79 6.53 -31.40
CA CYS A 109 -0.47 6.23 -31.96
C CYS A 109 -0.33 4.81 -32.53
N GLY A 110 -1.41 4.02 -32.58
CA GLY A 110 -1.42 2.69 -33.18
C GLY A 110 -0.88 1.58 -32.28
N VAL A 111 -0.62 1.86 -30.99
CA VAL A 111 -0.24 0.81 -30.04
C VAL A 111 -1.44 -0.11 -29.83
N GLU A 112 -1.24 -1.38 -30.14
CA GLU A 112 -2.28 -2.38 -29.98
C GLU A 112 -2.61 -2.62 -28.49
N SER A 113 -3.84 -2.28 -28.13
CA SER A 113 -4.41 -2.55 -26.80
C SER A 113 -5.18 -3.87 -26.77
N ARG A 114 -5.57 -4.31 -25.57
CA ARG A 114 -6.37 -5.54 -25.35
C ARG A 114 -7.65 -5.56 -26.20
N SER A 115 -8.32 -4.42 -26.29
CA SER A 115 -9.67 -4.30 -26.87
C SER A 115 -9.69 -3.48 -28.17
N SER A 116 -10.65 -3.72 -29.05
CA SER A 116 -10.96 -2.81 -30.15
C SER A 116 -11.42 -1.44 -29.63
N TRP A 117 -11.45 -0.42 -30.50
CA TRP A 117 -11.91 0.92 -30.12
C TRP A 117 -13.30 0.91 -29.48
N GLY A 118 -14.28 0.27 -30.14
CA GLY A 118 -15.65 0.20 -29.62
C GLY A 118 -15.75 -0.53 -28.27
N ARG A 119 -15.06 -1.66 -28.11
CA ARG A 119 -15.07 -2.41 -26.84
C ARG A 119 -14.40 -1.63 -25.71
N MET A 120 -13.27 -0.98 -25.98
CA MET A 120 -12.58 -0.15 -24.98
C MET A 120 -13.47 1.01 -24.55
N LEU A 121 -14.02 1.77 -25.50
CA LEU A 121 -14.86 2.93 -25.18
C LEU A 121 -16.12 2.54 -24.38
N VAL A 122 -16.75 1.41 -24.69
CA VAL A 122 -17.90 0.93 -23.92
C VAL A 122 -17.47 0.49 -22.51
N SER A 123 -16.33 -0.20 -22.38
CA SER A 123 -15.78 -0.56 -21.06
C SER A 123 -15.49 0.69 -20.24
N ASP A 124 -14.85 1.68 -20.86
CA ASP A 124 -14.48 2.95 -20.23
C ASP A 124 -15.72 3.76 -19.82
N ALA A 125 -16.76 3.78 -20.66
CA ALA A 125 -18.04 4.43 -20.36
C ALA A 125 -18.76 3.77 -19.17
N PHE A 126 -18.81 2.44 -19.11
CA PHE A 126 -19.38 1.74 -17.95
C PHE A 126 -18.60 2.05 -16.68
N SER A 127 -17.27 1.98 -16.74
CA SER A 127 -16.41 2.27 -15.60
C SER A 127 -16.54 3.71 -15.12
N ALA A 128 -16.55 4.69 -16.04
CA ALA A 128 -16.74 6.11 -15.72
C ALA A 128 -18.13 6.37 -15.13
N GLY A 129 -19.19 5.78 -15.70
CA GLY A 129 -20.55 5.91 -15.19
C GLY A 129 -20.71 5.33 -13.79
N LEU A 130 -20.17 4.13 -13.55
CA LEU A 130 -20.17 3.48 -12.23
C LEU A 130 -19.39 4.28 -11.19
N MET A 131 -18.20 4.76 -11.55
CA MET A 131 -17.36 5.58 -10.67
C MET A 131 -18.07 6.90 -10.32
N ALA A 132 -18.59 7.60 -11.32
CA ALA A 132 -19.33 8.85 -11.13
C ALA A 132 -20.59 8.65 -10.28
N ALA A 133 -21.35 7.59 -10.53
CA ALA A 133 -22.53 7.25 -9.73
C ALA A 133 -22.15 7.00 -8.27
N ALA A 134 -21.12 6.19 -8.01
CA ALA A 134 -20.67 5.87 -6.66
C ALA A 134 -20.15 7.11 -5.92
N VAL A 135 -19.22 7.86 -6.53
CA VAL A 135 -18.61 9.04 -5.90
C VAL A 135 -19.66 10.13 -5.64
N ASN A 136 -20.49 10.46 -6.63
CA ASN A 136 -21.49 11.51 -6.44
C ASN A 136 -22.54 11.12 -5.41
N SER A 137 -23.04 9.88 -5.44
CA SER A 137 -23.99 9.40 -4.43
C SER A 137 -23.42 9.57 -3.02
N LEU A 138 -22.18 9.10 -2.79
CA LEU A 138 -21.53 9.21 -1.49
C LEU A 138 -21.28 10.67 -1.08
N LYS A 139 -20.86 11.53 -2.03
CA LYS A 139 -20.64 12.97 -1.77
C LYS A 139 -21.91 13.66 -1.28
N TYR A 140 -23.03 13.42 -1.96
CA TYR A 140 -24.30 14.06 -1.63
C TYR A 140 -24.98 13.44 -0.40
N SER A 141 -24.67 12.19 -0.06
CA SER A 141 -25.14 11.52 1.16
C SER A 141 -24.36 11.93 2.40
N PHE A 142 -23.02 11.84 2.39
CA PHE A 142 -22.19 12.06 3.58
C PHE A 142 -21.85 13.53 3.83
N ARG A 143 -21.73 14.35 2.77
CA ARG A 143 -21.49 15.81 2.87
C ARG A 143 -20.36 16.21 3.82
N VAL A 144 -19.26 15.46 3.79
CA VAL A 144 -18.09 15.68 4.66
C VAL A 144 -17.41 17.01 4.33
N MET A 145 -17.12 17.82 5.35
CA MET A 145 -16.38 19.08 5.21
C MET A 145 -14.93 18.81 4.83
N ARG A 146 -14.41 19.58 3.86
CA ARG A 146 -13.00 19.49 3.46
C ARG A 146 -12.04 19.91 4.58
N PRO A 147 -10.80 19.41 4.58
CA PRO A 147 -9.77 19.78 5.56
C PRO A 147 -9.48 21.29 5.62
N ASP A 148 -9.63 22.00 4.49
CA ASP A 148 -9.45 23.44 4.32
C ASP A 148 -10.70 24.28 4.72
N GLY A 149 -11.82 23.63 5.03
CA GLY A 149 -13.09 24.28 5.35
C GLY A 149 -13.85 24.88 4.16
N SER A 150 -13.40 24.66 2.92
CA SER A 150 -13.96 25.35 1.75
C SER A 150 -15.40 24.91 1.43
N THR A 151 -15.66 23.59 1.46
CA THR A 151 -16.90 22.99 0.96
C THR A 151 -17.21 21.64 1.62
N ARG A 152 -18.49 21.24 1.60
CA ARG A 152 -19.01 19.97 2.16
C ARG A 152 -19.13 18.85 1.13
N ASN A 153 -18.05 18.60 0.38
CA ASN A 153 -17.99 17.56 -0.65
C ASN A 153 -16.64 16.83 -0.66
N SER A 154 -16.10 16.56 0.53
CA SER A 154 -14.80 15.89 0.68
C SER A 154 -14.87 14.40 0.31
N PHE A 155 -15.73 13.64 0.99
CA PHE A 155 -15.75 12.18 0.88
C PHE A 155 -16.61 11.66 -0.29
N PRO A 156 -16.16 10.65 -1.04
CA PRO A 156 -14.77 10.22 -1.25
C PRO A 156 -14.06 11.14 -2.26
N SER A 157 -12.74 11.05 -2.41
CA SER A 157 -12.01 11.91 -3.36
C SER A 157 -12.33 11.54 -4.82
N GLY A 158 -13.01 12.46 -5.53
CA GLY A 158 -13.35 12.26 -6.95
C GLY A 158 -12.11 12.31 -7.85
N HIS A 159 -11.15 13.17 -7.54
CA HIS A 159 -9.90 13.25 -8.29
C HIS A 159 -9.09 11.95 -8.19
N THR A 160 -8.99 11.41 -6.98
CA THR A 160 -8.32 10.13 -6.74
C THR A 160 -9.08 8.98 -7.41
N ALA A 161 -10.41 8.96 -7.31
CA ALA A 161 -11.22 7.95 -7.97
C ALA A 161 -11.05 7.94 -9.49
N THR A 162 -11.05 9.12 -10.14
CA THR A 162 -10.79 9.26 -11.58
C THR A 162 -9.38 8.81 -11.96
N ALA A 163 -8.36 9.21 -11.20
CA ALA A 163 -6.98 8.86 -11.48
C ALA A 163 -6.72 7.35 -11.35
N PHE A 164 -7.24 6.71 -10.29
CA PHE A 164 -7.11 5.26 -10.10
C PHE A 164 -7.98 4.46 -11.07
N MET A 165 -9.15 4.99 -11.46
CA MET A 165 -9.98 4.40 -12.50
C MET A 165 -9.21 4.35 -13.83
N THR A 166 -8.71 5.50 -14.28
CA THR A 166 -8.00 5.61 -15.57
C THR A 166 -6.67 4.86 -15.56
N ALA A 167 -5.95 4.83 -14.44
CA ALA A 167 -4.78 3.97 -14.26
C ALA A 167 -5.13 2.47 -14.36
N THR A 168 -6.29 2.07 -13.84
CA THR A 168 -6.77 0.68 -13.94
C THR A 168 -7.19 0.34 -15.38
N MET A 169 -7.81 1.27 -16.10
CA MET A 169 -8.13 1.11 -17.53
C MET A 169 -6.85 0.93 -18.35
N LEU A 170 -5.86 1.81 -18.13
CA LEU A 170 -4.53 1.72 -18.73
C LEU A 170 -3.87 0.36 -18.46
N HIS A 171 -3.95 -0.10 -17.22
CA HIS A 171 -3.46 -1.41 -16.82
C HIS A 171 -4.18 -2.56 -17.55
N LYS A 172 -5.52 -2.52 -17.67
CA LYS A 172 -6.30 -3.55 -18.37
C LYS A 172 -6.00 -3.60 -19.87
N GLU A 173 -5.81 -2.44 -20.49
CA GLU A 173 -5.62 -2.32 -21.92
C GLU A 173 -4.17 -2.57 -22.37
N TYR A 174 -3.17 -2.20 -21.57
CA TYR A 174 -1.75 -2.26 -21.97
C TYR A 174 -0.83 -3.00 -20.99
N GLY A 175 -1.29 -3.33 -19.78
CA GLY A 175 -0.46 -3.97 -18.75
C GLY A 175 0.09 -5.34 -19.15
N HIS A 176 -0.55 -6.03 -20.11
CA HIS A 176 -0.05 -7.29 -20.67
C HIS A 176 1.17 -7.11 -21.60
N ARG A 177 1.37 -5.91 -22.19
CA ARG A 177 2.51 -5.59 -23.06
C ARG A 177 3.76 -5.32 -22.25
N SER A 178 3.63 -4.45 -21.25
CA SER A 178 4.75 -4.04 -20.41
C SER A 178 4.29 -3.70 -18.98
N PRO A 179 5.00 -4.21 -17.96
CA PRO A 179 4.90 -3.76 -16.58
C PRO A 179 4.81 -2.24 -16.40
N TRP A 180 5.63 -1.52 -17.19
CA TRP A 180 5.89 -0.10 -17.02
C TRP A 180 4.65 0.76 -17.28
N TYR A 181 3.71 0.31 -18.12
CA TYR A 181 2.44 1.01 -18.30
C TYR A 181 1.60 1.01 -17.03
N SER A 182 1.60 -0.10 -16.31
CA SER A 182 0.87 -0.24 -15.05
C SER A 182 1.55 0.58 -13.95
N ILE A 183 2.87 0.47 -13.86
CA ILE A 183 3.68 1.22 -12.88
C ILE A 183 3.51 2.72 -13.11
N GLY A 184 3.66 3.20 -14.34
CA GLY A 184 3.49 4.61 -14.68
C GLY A 184 2.08 5.11 -14.38
N GLY A 185 1.05 4.37 -14.80
CA GLY A 185 -0.35 4.72 -14.54
C GLY A 185 -0.67 4.86 -13.05
N TYR A 186 -0.35 3.84 -12.26
CA TYR A 186 -0.59 3.89 -10.82
C TYR A 186 0.31 4.89 -10.10
N THR A 187 1.53 5.16 -10.58
CA THR A 187 2.40 6.22 -10.04
C THR A 187 1.75 7.58 -10.21
N LEU A 188 1.24 7.92 -11.40
CA LEU A 188 0.53 9.18 -11.65
C LEU A 188 -0.75 9.29 -10.80
N ALA A 189 -1.47 8.18 -10.62
CA ALA A 189 -2.64 8.14 -9.75
C ALA A 189 -2.29 8.35 -8.27
N THR A 190 -1.23 7.70 -7.78
CA THR A 190 -0.71 7.89 -6.42
C THR A 190 -0.25 9.32 -6.20
N LEU A 191 0.49 9.91 -7.15
CA LEU A 191 0.91 11.30 -7.08
C LEU A 191 -0.30 12.24 -6.95
N THR A 192 -1.33 12.04 -7.77
CA THR A 192 -2.59 12.81 -7.68
C THR A 192 -3.23 12.68 -6.28
N GLY A 193 -3.29 11.47 -5.72
CA GLY A 193 -3.84 11.26 -4.37
C GLY A 193 -3.02 11.94 -3.28
N VAL A 194 -1.69 11.84 -3.36
CA VAL A 194 -0.76 12.47 -2.41
C VAL A 194 -0.87 13.99 -2.48
N THR A 195 -0.83 14.59 -3.67
CA THR A 195 -0.95 16.06 -3.82
C THR A 195 -2.29 16.57 -3.32
N ARG A 196 -3.39 15.83 -3.52
CA ARG A 196 -4.72 16.19 -3.00
C ARG A 196 -4.75 16.23 -1.47
N GLN A 197 -4.07 15.30 -0.81
CA GLN A 197 -3.89 15.30 0.64
C GLN A 197 -2.97 16.44 1.09
N LEU A 198 -1.83 16.61 0.39
CA LEU A 198 -0.89 17.70 0.64
C LEU A 198 -1.47 19.10 0.37
N ASN A 199 -2.54 19.23 -0.41
CA ASN A 199 -3.27 20.48 -0.65
C ASN A 199 -4.44 20.70 0.33
N ASN A 200 -4.67 19.81 1.32
CA ASN A 200 -5.82 19.89 2.26
C ASN A 200 -7.19 19.90 1.56
N ARG A 201 -7.25 19.43 0.31
CA ARG A 201 -8.50 19.32 -0.44
C ARG A 201 -9.34 18.12 0.00
N HIS A 202 -8.65 17.07 0.46
CA HIS A 202 -9.26 15.80 0.83
C HIS A 202 -8.55 15.22 2.05
N TRP A 203 -9.32 14.54 2.91
CA TRP A 203 -8.78 13.76 4.00
C TRP A 203 -8.03 12.52 3.46
N MET A 204 -7.16 11.92 4.27
CA MET A 204 -6.42 10.73 3.83
C MET A 204 -7.37 9.57 3.55
N SER A 205 -8.43 9.43 4.35
CA SER A 205 -9.50 8.46 4.12
C SER A 205 -10.19 8.65 2.76
N ASP A 206 -10.51 9.90 2.38
CA ASP A 206 -11.14 10.23 1.11
C ASP A 206 -10.32 9.74 -0.08
N VAL A 207 -8.99 9.90 0.01
CA VAL A 207 -8.01 9.48 -1.01
C VAL A 207 -7.96 7.96 -1.09
N VAL A 208 -7.81 7.27 0.04
CA VAL A 208 -7.71 5.80 0.08
C VAL A 208 -9.02 5.14 -0.39
N VAL A 209 -10.18 5.61 0.07
CA VAL A 209 -11.49 5.12 -0.39
C VAL A 209 -11.71 5.45 -1.88
N GLY A 210 -11.35 6.66 -2.31
CA GLY A 210 -11.45 7.07 -3.72
C GLY A 210 -10.67 6.13 -4.65
N ALA A 211 -9.43 5.78 -4.27
CA ALA A 211 -8.63 4.81 -5.00
C ALA A 211 -9.32 3.44 -5.13
N GLY A 212 -9.89 2.94 -4.03
CA GLY A 212 -10.64 1.67 -4.02
C GLY A 212 -11.87 1.70 -4.92
N ILE A 213 -12.66 2.78 -4.89
CA ILE A 213 -13.85 2.96 -5.75
C ILE A 213 -13.45 3.01 -7.23
N GLY A 214 -12.41 3.76 -7.58
CA GLY A 214 -11.93 3.86 -8.97
C GLY A 214 -11.50 2.51 -9.55
N ILE A 215 -10.76 1.71 -8.78
CA ILE A 215 -10.37 0.35 -9.16
C ILE A 215 -11.61 -0.53 -9.31
N LEU A 216 -12.52 -0.54 -8.34
CA LEU A 216 -13.71 -1.40 -8.35
C LEU A 216 -14.64 -1.09 -9.52
N ALA A 217 -14.89 0.19 -9.77
CA ALA A 217 -15.72 0.64 -10.88
C ALA A 217 -15.11 0.24 -12.22
N THR A 218 -13.78 0.28 -12.34
CA THR A 218 -13.10 -0.19 -13.55
C THR A 218 -13.24 -1.70 -13.73
N GLU A 219 -12.93 -2.47 -12.70
CA GLU A 219 -13.07 -3.92 -12.70
C GLU A 219 -14.49 -4.37 -13.05
N PHE A 220 -15.50 -3.70 -12.48
CA PHE A 220 -16.89 -4.02 -12.74
C PHE A 220 -17.37 -3.54 -14.13
N GLY A 221 -16.95 -2.36 -14.58
CA GLY A 221 -17.28 -1.87 -15.93
C GLY A 221 -16.70 -2.76 -17.03
N TYR A 222 -15.46 -3.20 -16.88
CA TYR A 222 -14.84 -4.17 -17.78
C TYR A 222 -15.53 -5.54 -17.72
N PHE A 223 -16.00 -5.96 -16.54
CA PHE A 223 -16.80 -7.18 -16.42
C PHE A 223 -18.13 -7.10 -17.20
N LEU A 224 -18.85 -5.98 -17.09
CA LEU A 224 -20.09 -5.75 -17.83
C LEU A 224 -19.84 -5.73 -19.35
N ALA A 225 -18.80 -5.03 -19.79
CA ALA A 225 -18.43 -5.01 -21.21
C ALA A 225 -18.00 -6.38 -21.71
N ASP A 226 -17.24 -7.15 -20.91
CA ASP A 226 -16.85 -8.52 -21.24
C ASP A 226 -18.08 -9.45 -21.34
N LEU A 227 -19.14 -9.21 -20.55
CA LEU A 227 -20.39 -9.96 -20.62
C LEU A 227 -21.18 -9.66 -21.92
N ILE A 228 -21.19 -8.40 -22.34
CA ILE A 228 -21.89 -7.93 -23.56
C ILE A 228 -21.14 -8.36 -24.83
N PHE A 229 -19.85 -8.06 -24.90
CA PHE A 229 -19.05 -8.30 -26.11
C PHE A 229 -18.49 -9.73 -26.19
N LYS A 230 -18.47 -10.49 -25.08
CA LYS A 230 -17.87 -11.83 -25.01
C LYS A 230 -16.45 -11.81 -25.59
N GLU A 231 -16.20 -12.52 -26.69
CA GLU A 231 -14.91 -12.53 -27.39
C GLU A 231 -14.78 -11.49 -28.50
N LYS A 232 -15.89 -10.85 -28.91
CA LYS A 232 -15.88 -9.90 -30.03
C LYS A 232 -15.04 -8.67 -29.67
N GLY A 233 -14.08 -8.33 -30.54
CA GLY A 233 -13.22 -7.17 -30.36
C GLY A 233 -12.13 -7.34 -29.29
N LEU A 234 -11.84 -8.55 -28.79
CA LEU A 234 -10.59 -8.80 -28.09
C LEU A 234 -9.47 -9.04 -29.10
N LYS A 235 -8.41 -8.24 -29.02
CA LYS A 235 -7.17 -8.46 -29.77
C LYS A 235 -6.20 -9.38 -29.03
N VAL A 236 -6.33 -9.44 -27.70
CA VAL A 236 -5.54 -10.32 -26.84
C VAL A 236 -6.51 -11.21 -26.06
N ARG A 237 -6.54 -12.50 -26.42
CA ARG A 237 -7.18 -13.53 -25.61
C ARG A 237 -6.36 -13.73 -24.33
N GLU A 238 -7.06 -13.94 -23.21
CA GLU A 238 -6.51 -14.01 -21.85
C GLU A 238 -5.05 -14.48 -21.86
N THR A 239 -4.12 -13.54 -21.65
CA THR A 239 -2.75 -13.91 -21.35
C THR A 239 -2.86 -14.62 -20.02
N TYR A 240 -2.71 -15.95 -20.01
CA TYR A 240 -2.47 -16.68 -18.78
C TYR A 240 -1.28 -15.99 -18.15
N VAL A 241 -1.54 -15.20 -17.13
CA VAL A 241 -0.48 -14.63 -16.31
C VAL A 241 0.11 -15.83 -15.61
N VAL A 242 1.12 -16.45 -16.23
CA VAL A 242 1.91 -17.49 -15.58
C VAL A 242 2.58 -16.76 -14.43
N PHE A 243 2.00 -16.92 -13.25
CA PHE A 243 2.58 -16.45 -12.01
C PHE A 243 3.62 -17.48 -11.64
N ASP A 244 4.88 -17.16 -11.91
CA ASP A 244 5.97 -17.96 -11.40
C ASP A 244 6.04 -17.74 -9.88
N ARG A 245 5.67 -18.81 -9.15
CA ARG A 245 5.69 -18.86 -7.69
C ARG A 245 7.08 -18.51 -7.14
N TYR A 246 8.12 -18.89 -7.87
CA TYR A 246 9.52 -18.70 -7.53
C TYR A 246 10.14 -17.50 -8.25
N ARG A 247 9.35 -16.57 -8.78
CA ARG A 247 9.92 -15.30 -9.28
C ARG A 247 10.46 -14.47 -8.13
N HIS A 248 11.57 -13.78 -8.34
CA HIS A 248 12.13 -12.84 -7.37
C HIS A 248 11.10 -11.75 -7.00
N PRO A 249 10.68 -11.64 -5.73
CA PRO A 249 9.67 -10.68 -5.30
C PRO A 249 10.21 -9.25 -5.15
N SER A 250 11.13 -8.78 -5.99
CA SER A 250 11.66 -7.41 -5.84
C SER A 250 10.56 -6.38 -6.01
N PHE A 251 10.56 -5.36 -5.15
CA PHE A 251 9.48 -4.38 -5.09
C PHE A 251 9.96 -3.01 -4.60
N VAL A 252 9.20 -1.98 -4.96
CA VAL A 252 9.20 -0.66 -4.32
C VAL A 252 7.74 -0.24 -4.13
N GLY A 253 7.40 0.28 -2.95
CA GLY A 253 6.03 0.65 -2.63
C GLY A 253 5.91 1.74 -1.58
N PHE A 254 4.74 2.38 -1.58
CA PHE A 254 4.36 3.39 -0.60
C PHE A 254 3.45 2.74 0.44
N SER A 255 3.72 3.01 1.71
CA SER A 255 3.00 2.47 2.85
C SER A 255 2.28 3.57 3.63
N VAL A 256 1.07 3.26 4.10
CA VAL A 256 0.28 4.08 5.01
C VAL A 256 -0.15 3.17 6.16
N GLY A 257 -0.07 3.65 7.39
CA GLY A 257 -0.39 2.87 8.57
C GLY A 257 -0.69 3.72 9.79
N LEU A 258 -0.96 3.01 10.88
CA LEU A 258 -1.17 3.55 12.21
C LEU A 258 -0.10 2.97 13.13
N THR A 259 0.57 3.84 13.87
CA THR A 259 1.58 3.47 14.86
C THR A 259 1.03 3.72 16.26
N VAL A 260 1.35 2.81 17.17
CA VAL A 260 1.14 2.98 18.60
C VAL A 260 2.46 2.76 19.33
N ILE A 261 2.73 3.59 20.33
CA ILE A 261 3.80 3.39 21.30
C ILE A 261 3.15 2.91 22.59
N PRO A 262 3.12 1.58 22.86
CA PRO A 262 2.51 1.07 24.08
C PRO A 262 3.31 1.47 25.32
N GLY A 263 2.59 1.75 26.40
CA GLY A 263 3.14 2.04 27.72
C GLY A 263 3.24 3.52 28.04
N SER A 264 3.77 3.80 29.23
CA SER A 264 4.08 5.16 29.71
C SER A 264 5.59 5.27 29.90
N TYR A 265 6.16 6.37 29.42
CA TYR A 265 7.59 6.67 29.47
C TYR A 265 7.82 7.85 30.40
N THR A 266 8.87 7.78 31.20
CA THR A 266 9.23 8.85 32.15
C THR A 266 10.50 9.56 31.72
N PRO A 267 10.45 10.52 30.78
CA PRO A 267 11.64 11.25 30.36
C PRO A 267 12.27 12.07 31.51
N TYR A 268 11.46 12.70 32.36
CA TYR A 268 11.93 13.40 33.56
C TYR A 268 11.20 12.90 34.81
N ALA A 269 11.78 13.12 35.99
CA ALA A 269 11.17 12.73 37.26
C ALA A 269 9.79 13.38 37.41
N GLY A 270 8.75 12.57 37.63
CA GLY A 270 7.36 13.03 37.76
C GLY A 270 6.66 13.40 36.44
N MET A 271 7.29 13.16 35.29
CA MET A 271 6.69 13.34 33.97
C MET A 271 6.34 11.98 33.37
N HIS A 272 5.07 11.60 33.40
CA HIS A 272 4.55 10.40 32.75
C HIS A 272 4.02 10.76 31.37
N THR A 273 4.69 10.28 30.32
CA THR A 273 4.31 10.52 28.93
C THR A 273 3.74 9.25 28.32
N ASP A 274 2.51 9.31 27.84
CA ASP A 274 1.90 8.26 27.01
C ASP A 274 1.55 8.81 25.63
N PHE A 275 1.50 7.93 24.64
CA PHE A 275 1.27 8.30 23.25
C PHE A 275 -0.04 7.69 22.76
N LYS A 276 -0.83 8.49 22.06
CA LYS A 276 -2.01 7.99 21.36
C LYS A 276 -1.57 7.33 20.05
N VAL A 277 -2.50 6.56 19.48
CA VAL A 277 -2.34 6.03 18.11
C VAL A 277 -2.25 7.19 17.14
N GLY A 278 -1.36 7.09 16.16
CA GLY A 278 -1.21 8.14 15.16
C GLY A 278 -0.69 7.64 13.82
N PRO A 279 -0.79 8.49 12.79
CA PRO A 279 -0.51 8.12 11.42
C PRO A 279 0.97 7.85 11.15
N THR A 280 1.22 6.98 10.18
CA THR A 280 2.55 6.70 9.65
C THR A 280 2.49 6.54 8.13
N VAL A 281 3.38 7.23 7.44
CA VAL A 281 3.54 7.14 5.98
C VAL A 281 4.97 6.79 5.66
N GLY A 282 5.20 6.03 4.61
CA GLY A 282 6.54 5.56 4.30
C GLY A 282 6.73 5.03 2.89
N VAL A 283 7.98 4.78 2.57
CA VAL A 283 8.42 4.10 1.36
C VAL A 283 9.20 2.87 1.77
N GLN A 284 8.88 1.73 1.15
CA GLN A 284 9.56 0.47 1.38
C GLN A 284 10.00 -0.12 0.05
N GLY A 285 11.21 -0.65 -0.02
CA GLY A 285 11.68 -1.38 -1.19
C GLY A 285 12.62 -2.49 -0.80
N ALA A 286 12.62 -3.58 -1.55
CA ALA A 286 13.59 -4.65 -1.41
C ALA A 286 13.91 -5.27 -2.76
N TRP A 287 15.18 -5.61 -2.93
CA TRP A 287 15.67 -6.42 -4.02
C TRP A 287 15.88 -7.85 -3.53
N PHE A 288 15.35 -8.82 -4.27
CA PHE A 288 15.42 -10.24 -3.93
C PHE A 288 16.40 -10.96 -4.85
N ALA A 289 17.47 -11.50 -4.25
CA ALA A 289 18.46 -12.34 -4.93
C ALA A 289 17.89 -13.74 -5.25
N SER A 290 16.92 -14.17 -4.44
CA SER A 290 16.22 -15.44 -4.58
C SER A 290 14.74 -15.24 -4.28
N PRO A 291 13.87 -16.23 -4.51
CA PRO A 291 12.44 -16.09 -4.22
C PRO A 291 12.14 -15.92 -2.73
N TYR A 292 13.15 -16.19 -1.88
CA TYR A 292 13.01 -16.27 -0.43
C TYR A 292 13.78 -15.18 0.32
N VAL A 293 14.91 -14.73 -0.20
CA VAL A 293 15.82 -13.83 0.52
C VAL A 293 16.16 -12.63 -0.36
N GLY A 294 16.06 -11.47 0.25
CA GLY A 294 16.40 -10.18 -0.34
C GLY A 294 16.98 -9.22 0.68
N VAL A 295 17.38 -8.05 0.18
CA VAL A 295 17.88 -6.93 0.98
C VAL A 295 17.10 -5.69 0.57
N GLY A 296 16.73 -4.87 1.54
CA GLY A 296 15.91 -3.70 1.28
C GLY A 296 15.98 -2.67 2.38
N GLY A 297 15.12 -1.66 2.25
CA GLY A 297 15.00 -0.58 3.21
C GLY A 297 13.56 -0.10 3.39
N ARG A 298 13.36 0.60 4.50
CA ARG A 298 12.12 1.30 4.85
C ARG A 298 12.47 2.69 5.34
N PHE A 299 11.84 3.67 4.71
CA PHE A 299 11.74 5.03 5.21
C PHE A 299 10.31 5.24 5.74
N ALA A 300 10.16 5.73 6.96
CA ALA A 300 8.85 6.03 7.54
C ALA A 300 8.87 7.30 8.36
N VAL A 301 7.80 8.09 8.23
CA VAL A 301 7.52 9.28 9.02
C VAL A 301 6.23 9.04 9.81
N THR A 302 6.29 9.31 11.10
CA THR A 302 5.22 9.07 12.06
C THR A 302 4.97 10.34 12.86
N ASN A 303 3.71 10.58 13.18
CA ASN A 303 3.29 11.65 14.08
C ASN A 303 2.29 11.06 15.09
N LEU A 304 2.50 11.34 16.38
CA LEU A 304 1.70 10.82 17.48
C LEU A 304 1.33 11.97 18.42
N GLU A 305 0.06 12.05 18.82
CA GLU A 305 -0.33 12.88 19.97
C GLU A 305 0.26 12.27 21.25
N MET A 306 0.62 13.13 22.21
CA MET A 306 1.11 12.70 23.51
C MET A 306 0.29 13.32 24.65
N ASN A 307 0.11 12.55 25.71
CA ASN A 307 -0.36 13.08 26.99
C ASN A 307 0.81 13.10 27.96
N VAL A 308 0.86 14.14 28.78
CA VAL A 308 1.83 14.27 29.87
C VAL A 308 1.06 14.40 31.16
N ASN A 309 1.26 13.47 32.09
CA ASN A 309 0.53 13.39 33.36
C ASN A 309 -0.99 13.41 33.18
N GLY A 310 -1.49 12.76 32.13
CA GLY A 310 -2.92 12.73 31.78
C GLY A 310 -3.45 13.99 31.09
N VAL A 311 -2.60 14.99 30.83
CA VAL A 311 -2.96 16.22 30.12
C VAL A 311 -2.52 16.13 28.66
N PRO A 312 -3.43 16.25 27.68
CA PRO A 312 -3.08 16.26 26.27
C PRO A 312 -2.22 17.47 25.93
N GLN A 313 -1.15 17.26 25.16
CA GLN A 313 -0.24 18.31 24.73
C GLN A 313 -0.62 18.88 23.36
N ASN A 314 -0.27 20.15 23.13
CA ASN A 314 -0.51 20.83 21.85
C ASN A 314 0.53 20.47 20.78
N ASP A 315 1.77 20.22 21.21
CA ASP A 315 2.83 19.75 20.31
C ASP A 315 2.76 18.23 20.16
N GLU A 316 3.03 17.77 18.95
CA GLU A 316 2.99 16.35 18.59
C GLU A 316 4.39 15.73 18.58
N PHE A 317 4.43 14.42 18.83
CA PHE A 317 5.64 13.64 18.73
C PHE A 317 5.85 13.23 17.27
N GLU A 318 6.78 13.89 16.60
CA GLU A 318 7.14 13.59 15.21
C GLU A 318 8.45 12.84 15.13
N CYS A 319 8.44 11.69 14.42
CA CYS A 319 9.65 10.93 14.16
C CYS A 319 9.80 10.53 12.69
N CYS A 320 11.04 10.41 12.25
CA CYS A 320 11.41 9.83 10.97
C CYS A 320 12.43 8.70 11.18
N SER A 321 12.28 7.62 10.42
CA SER A 321 13.14 6.44 10.50
C SER A 321 13.62 6.03 9.12
N VAL A 322 14.90 5.72 9.01
CA VAL A 322 15.54 5.14 7.83
C VAL A 322 16.18 3.84 8.28
N THR A 323 15.72 2.73 7.74
CA THR A 323 16.18 1.39 8.13
C THR A 323 16.47 0.54 6.90
N ALA A 324 17.44 -0.35 7.03
CA ALA A 324 17.83 -1.30 6.00
C ALA A 324 18.16 -2.67 6.61
N GLY A 325 18.03 -3.73 5.81
CA GLY A 325 18.33 -5.08 6.27
C GLY A 325 17.73 -6.18 5.38
N PRO A 326 17.83 -7.44 5.83
CA PRO A 326 17.29 -8.58 5.12
C PRO A 326 15.75 -8.61 5.11
N TYR A 327 15.24 -9.01 3.96
CA TYR A 327 13.84 -9.34 3.71
C TYR A 327 13.72 -10.82 3.40
N PHE A 328 12.69 -11.44 3.95
CA PHE A 328 12.35 -12.83 3.73
C PHE A 328 10.97 -12.92 3.08
N SER A 329 10.81 -13.84 2.15
CA SER A 329 9.53 -14.10 1.50
C SER A 329 9.29 -15.61 1.41
N TYR A 330 8.05 -16.02 1.58
CA TYR A 330 7.62 -17.37 1.37
C TYR A 330 6.36 -17.36 0.49
N PRO A 331 6.41 -17.95 -0.72
CA PRO A 331 5.27 -18.00 -1.60
C PRO A 331 4.29 -19.08 -1.15
N LEU A 332 3.27 -18.68 -0.39
CA LEU A 332 2.18 -19.54 0.09
C LEU A 332 1.35 -20.11 -1.07
N SER A 333 1.15 -19.31 -2.12
CA SER A 333 0.51 -19.72 -3.38
C SER A 333 1.10 -18.91 -4.55
N THR A 334 0.59 -19.11 -5.77
CA THR A 334 0.99 -18.32 -6.95
C THR A 334 0.69 -16.82 -6.82
N ARG A 335 -0.23 -16.43 -5.93
CA ARG A 335 -0.62 -15.03 -5.70
C ARG A 335 -0.32 -14.53 -4.29
N TRP A 336 -0.24 -15.42 -3.30
CA TRP A 336 -0.02 -15.04 -1.91
C TRP A 336 1.41 -15.29 -1.49
N ARG A 337 1.99 -14.28 -0.85
CA ARG A 337 3.31 -14.34 -0.24
C ARG A 337 3.21 -13.88 1.19
N ILE A 338 3.79 -14.65 2.09
CA ILE A 338 4.06 -14.19 3.44
C ILE A 338 5.50 -13.69 3.44
N GLY A 339 5.78 -12.63 4.18
CA GLY A 339 7.13 -12.13 4.32
C GLY A 339 7.45 -11.73 5.75
N SER A 340 8.73 -11.73 6.06
CA SER A 340 9.25 -11.11 7.27
C SER A 340 10.45 -10.24 6.92
N LYS A 341 10.87 -9.40 7.85
CA LYS A 341 12.03 -8.54 7.68
C LYS A 341 12.70 -8.31 9.01
N LEU A 342 14.02 -8.13 8.99
CA LEU A 342 14.80 -7.66 10.11
C LEU A 342 15.56 -6.44 9.62
N LEU A 343 15.31 -5.30 10.24
CA LEU A 343 15.85 -4.02 9.80
C LEU A 343 16.61 -3.37 10.95
N CYS A 344 17.65 -2.64 10.61
CA CYS A 344 18.32 -1.75 11.54
C CYS A 344 18.61 -0.41 10.85
N GLY A 345 18.84 0.63 11.62
CA GLY A 345 19.17 1.92 11.05
C GLY A 345 19.08 3.04 12.06
N TYR A 346 18.58 4.17 11.61
CA TYR A 346 18.55 5.40 12.39
C TYR A 346 17.14 5.97 12.45
N GLU A 347 16.76 6.41 13.64
CA GLU A 347 15.52 7.10 13.88
C GLU A 347 15.80 8.45 14.55
N HIS A 348 15.07 9.47 14.13
CA HIS A 348 15.20 10.83 14.63
C HIS A 348 13.84 11.40 15.03
N TYR A 349 13.82 12.04 16.19
CA TYR A 349 12.69 12.73 16.78
C TYR A 349 12.90 14.22 16.65
N LYS A 350 11.88 14.95 16.19
CA LYS A 350 11.93 16.41 16.22
C LYS A 350 11.84 16.91 17.67
N PRO A 351 12.44 18.07 17.98
CA PRO A 351 12.21 18.73 19.26
C PRO A 351 10.74 19.15 19.39
N TYR A 352 10.18 19.02 20.59
CA TYR A 352 8.82 19.42 20.90
C TYR A 352 8.72 20.01 22.31
N THR A 353 7.70 20.83 22.54
CA THR A 353 7.50 21.55 23.81
C THR A 353 6.26 21.04 24.51
N THR A 354 6.44 20.57 25.74
CA THR A 354 5.34 20.21 26.63
C THR A 354 5.02 21.37 27.57
N SER A 355 3.89 21.30 28.27
CA SER A 355 3.41 22.28 29.26
C SER A 355 4.34 22.35 30.48
N GLY A 356 5.56 22.87 30.30
CA GLY A 356 6.57 23.04 31.34
C GLY A 356 7.99 22.65 30.95
N TYR A 357 8.20 21.86 29.88
CA TYR A 357 9.53 21.36 29.50
C TYR A 357 9.69 21.27 27.98
N ARG A 358 10.84 21.77 27.49
CA ARG A 358 11.26 21.55 26.10
C ARG A 358 12.06 20.24 26.03
N ILE A 359 11.60 19.31 25.22
CA ILE A 359 12.33 18.07 24.94
C ILE A 359 13.10 18.28 23.64
N GLU A 360 14.42 18.15 23.71
CA GLU A 360 15.29 18.31 22.55
C GLU A 360 15.13 17.15 21.57
N GLY A 361 15.34 17.45 20.29
CA GLY A 361 15.32 16.44 19.24
C GLY A 361 16.44 15.44 19.47
N ARG A 362 16.14 14.16 19.30
CA ARG A 362 17.11 13.09 19.48
C ARG A 362 17.07 12.16 18.29
N GLY A 363 18.23 11.73 17.83
CA GLY A 363 18.30 10.54 17.01
C GLY A 363 19.17 9.46 17.61
N GLY A 364 18.99 8.24 17.12
CA GLY A 364 19.70 7.08 17.60
C GLY A 364 19.42 5.85 16.77
N PHE A 365 20.11 4.78 17.14
CA PHE A 365 19.98 3.50 16.48
C PHE A 365 18.60 2.88 16.74
N THR A 366 18.01 2.30 15.70
CA THR A 366 16.72 1.60 15.76
C THR A 366 16.86 0.21 15.16
N VAL A 367 16.16 -0.76 15.74
CA VAL A 367 16.07 -2.15 15.23
C VAL A 367 14.61 -2.52 15.12
N GLY A 368 14.22 -3.05 13.98
CA GLY A 368 12.84 -3.43 13.69
C GLY A 368 12.72 -4.84 13.15
N THR A 369 11.59 -5.46 13.43
CA THR A 369 11.13 -6.69 12.78
C THR A 369 9.72 -6.49 12.29
N GLY A 370 9.28 -7.25 11.29
CA GLY A 370 7.91 -7.15 10.84
C GLY A 370 7.44 -8.36 10.07
N PHE A 371 6.13 -8.54 10.08
CA PHE A 371 5.41 -9.53 9.29
C PHE A 371 4.66 -8.83 8.16
N SER A 372 4.58 -9.49 7.00
CA SER A 372 3.78 -9.00 5.90
C SER A 372 2.99 -10.10 5.20
N SER A 373 1.80 -9.75 4.76
CA SER A 373 0.96 -10.56 3.87
C SER A 373 0.80 -9.81 2.56
N THR A 374 1.34 -10.38 1.49
CA THR A 374 1.41 -9.74 0.16
C THR A 374 0.56 -10.53 -0.82
N TYR A 375 -0.31 -9.83 -1.54
CA TYR A 375 -1.08 -10.38 -2.64
C TYR A 375 -0.64 -9.76 -3.96
N LEU A 376 -0.34 -10.63 -4.92
CA LEU A 376 0.00 -10.26 -6.29
C LEU A 376 -1.28 -9.99 -7.06
N VAL A 377 -1.56 -8.70 -7.31
CA VAL A 377 -2.68 -8.28 -8.14
C VAL A 377 -2.42 -8.73 -9.58
N ASN A 378 -1.22 -8.41 -10.07
CA ASN A 378 -0.69 -8.74 -11.39
C ASN A 378 0.82 -9.00 -11.30
N ARG A 379 1.50 -9.26 -12.44
CA ARG A 379 2.95 -9.52 -12.49
C ARG A 379 3.83 -8.42 -11.88
N ASN A 380 3.31 -7.19 -11.78
CA ASN A 380 4.09 -6.01 -11.45
C ASN A 380 3.43 -5.11 -10.41
N LEU A 381 2.32 -5.57 -9.81
CA LEU A 381 1.59 -4.81 -8.80
C LEU A 381 1.18 -5.75 -7.68
N SER A 382 1.48 -5.35 -6.45
CA SER A 382 1.06 -6.05 -5.26
C SER A 382 0.46 -5.11 -4.23
N VAL A 383 -0.47 -5.64 -3.44
CA VAL A 383 -0.93 -5.03 -2.20
C VAL A 383 -0.33 -5.80 -1.04
N ARG A 384 0.23 -5.10 -0.05
CA ARG A 384 0.85 -5.67 1.12
C ARG A 384 0.22 -5.12 2.38
N PHE A 385 -0.07 -6.00 3.32
CA PHE A 385 -0.42 -5.65 4.70
C PHE A 385 0.79 -5.91 5.57
N THR A 386 1.10 -4.99 6.48
CA THR A 386 2.29 -5.06 7.34
C THR A 386 1.93 -4.89 8.79
N ALA A 387 2.62 -5.65 9.65
CA ALA A 387 2.65 -5.45 11.09
C ALA A 387 4.13 -5.38 11.49
N ASP A 388 4.59 -4.17 11.82
CA ASP A 388 5.98 -3.88 12.12
C ASP A 388 6.14 -3.55 13.60
N TYR A 389 7.22 -4.03 14.20
CA TYR A 389 7.64 -3.74 15.56
C TYR A 389 9.04 -3.17 15.55
N ASP A 390 9.18 -1.92 16.00
CA ASP A 390 10.45 -1.20 16.03
C ASP A 390 10.84 -0.87 17.48
N VAL A 391 12.10 -1.14 17.81
CA VAL A 391 12.76 -0.71 19.05
C VAL A 391 13.59 0.52 18.73
N ALA A 392 13.05 1.67 19.13
CA ALA A 392 13.55 3.00 18.82
C ALA A 392 14.35 3.57 20.01
N PRO A 393 15.22 4.57 19.79
CA PRO A 393 16.06 5.13 20.85
C PRO A 393 15.21 5.76 21.98
N PRO A 394 15.75 5.88 23.21
CA PRO A 394 15.02 6.47 24.33
C PRO A 394 14.62 7.92 24.07
N LEU A 395 13.50 8.36 24.65
CA LEU A 395 12.93 9.69 24.41
C LEU A 395 13.89 10.85 24.75
N VAL A 396 14.70 10.70 25.82
CA VAL A 396 15.64 11.72 26.31
C VAL A 396 16.99 11.12 26.65
N SER A 397 18.07 11.89 26.48
CA SER A 397 19.47 11.46 26.66
C SER A 397 19.76 10.86 28.03
N SER A 398 19.06 11.32 29.07
CA SER A 398 19.17 10.85 30.45
C SER A 398 18.51 9.49 30.70
N SER A 399 17.67 9.00 29.78
CA SER A 399 16.95 7.72 29.92
C SER A 399 17.59 6.62 29.08
N CYS A 400 17.66 5.42 29.67
CA CYS A 400 18.10 4.20 29.00
C CYS A 400 16.92 3.34 28.50
N VAL A 401 15.67 3.81 28.63
CA VAL A 401 14.48 3.04 28.27
C VAL A 401 14.21 3.21 26.78
N ALA A 402 14.45 2.16 26.00
CA ALA A 402 14.13 2.13 24.58
C ALA A 402 12.61 2.26 24.36
N MET A 403 12.21 2.90 23.27
CA MET A 403 10.81 3.02 22.90
C MET A 403 10.39 1.86 22.01
N HIS A 404 9.23 1.30 22.28
CA HIS A 404 8.65 0.24 21.48
C HIS A 404 7.53 0.82 20.62
N LYS A 405 7.59 0.60 19.31
CA LYS A 405 6.56 1.01 18.35
C LYS A 405 5.96 -0.20 17.68
N LEU A 406 4.64 -0.24 17.58
CA LEU A 406 3.90 -1.19 16.76
C LEU A 406 3.18 -0.42 15.66
N THR A 407 3.47 -0.77 14.41
CA THR A 407 2.86 -0.14 13.23
C THR A 407 2.07 -1.17 12.44
N LEU A 408 0.78 -0.92 12.27
CA LEU A 408 -0.08 -1.68 11.34
C LEU A 408 -0.29 -0.85 10.08
N GLY A 409 -0.04 -1.44 8.92
CA GLY A 409 -0.07 -0.69 7.66
C GLY A 409 -0.50 -1.48 6.45
N MET A 410 -0.77 -0.73 5.39
CA MET A 410 -0.99 -1.21 4.03
C MET A 410 -0.01 -0.52 3.10
N ALA A 411 0.51 -1.25 2.12
CA ALA A 411 1.36 -0.72 1.08
C ALA A 411 0.90 -1.19 -0.30
N VAL A 412 1.03 -0.30 -1.28
CA VAL A 412 0.90 -0.63 -2.70
C VAL A 412 2.30 -0.63 -3.28
N SER A 413 2.70 -1.71 -3.95
CA SER A 413 4.07 -1.89 -4.45
C SER A 413 4.09 -2.27 -5.92
N ALA A 414 4.97 -1.60 -6.66
CA ALA A 414 5.41 -2.02 -7.98
C ALA A 414 6.43 -3.16 -7.82
N MET A 415 6.33 -4.19 -8.66
CA MET A 415 7.23 -5.35 -8.65
C MET A 415 8.01 -5.49 -9.96
N PHE A 416 9.27 -5.89 -9.85
CA PHE A 416 10.20 -6.02 -10.97
C PHE A 416 11.01 -7.31 -10.90
#